data_AF-A0A821HVK4-F1
#
_entry.id   AF-A0A821HVK4-F1
#
_cell.length_a   1.000
_cell.length_b   1.000
_cell.length_c   1.000
_cell.angle_alpha   90.00
_cell.angle_beta   90.00
_cell.angle_gamma   90.00
#
_symmetry.space_group_name_H-M   'P 1'
#
loop_
_entity.id
_entity.type
_entity.pdbx_description
1 polymer ?
#
loop_
_entity_poly.entity_id
_entity_poly.type
_entity_poly.pdbx_seq_one_letter_code
_entity_poly.pdbx_strand_id
1 'polypeptide(L)'
;MSNNKGGVLSRVFGGSSKGGAKTKTAQTPQEAIQQLRDVEDVLNKKVEHLEAKINEETAIARRDARTNKRNALNALKRKKRLEKTLQQIDGTLTTLEYQREALQNASMNGQAFNALKSATSALKNVHKELDVDSVQDIMDELAEQHELSNEIANAISSPVGNST
;
A
#
# COMPACT_ATOMS: atom_id res chain seq x y z
N MET A 1 -37.47 57.15 -10.44
CA MET A 1 -38.58 56.23 -10.75
C MET A 1 -38.02 54.82 -10.79
N SER A 2 -38.28 54.04 -9.75
CA SER A 2 -37.82 52.64 -9.60
C SER A 2 -38.95 51.72 -10.06
N ASN A 3 -38.69 50.86 -11.04
CA ASN A 3 -39.68 49.91 -11.55
C ASN A 3 -39.59 48.59 -10.78
N ASN A 4 -40.61 48.35 -9.98
CA ASN A 4 -41.00 47.05 -9.45
C ASN A 4 -41.78 46.28 -10.53
N LYS A 5 -41.35 45.07 -10.87
CA LYS A 5 -42.23 44.04 -11.44
C LYS A 5 -42.15 42.82 -10.54
N GLY A 6 -43.26 42.56 -9.84
CA GLY A 6 -43.47 41.38 -9.04
C GLY A 6 -43.54 40.11 -9.89
N GLY A 7 -43.36 38.97 -9.21
CA GLY A 7 -43.43 37.66 -9.83
C GLY A 7 -43.08 36.54 -8.85
N VAL A 8 -43.88 36.47 -7.78
CA VAL A 8 -44.22 35.30 -6.96
C VAL A 8 -43.60 33.98 -7.45
N LEU A 9 -42.62 33.43 -6.73
CA LEU A 9 -42.27 31.99 -6.69
C LEU A 9 -41.33 31.74 -5.49
N SER A 10 -41.82 32.03 -4.28
CA SER A 10 -41.22 31.52 -3.05
C SER A 10 -41.81 30.13 -2.75
N ARG A 11 -40.93 29.19 -2.37
CA ARG A 11 -41.22 27.92 -1.67
C ARG A 11 -41.60 26.72 -2.55
N VAL A 12 -40.61 26.08 -3.19
CA VAL A 12 -40.46 24.60 -3.20
C VAL A 12 -38.96 24.28 -3.40
N PHE A 13 -38.15 24.48 -2.36
CA PHE A 13 -37.02 23.61 -1.96
C PHE A 13 -36.32 24.29 -0.78
N GLY A 14 -36.96 24.21 0.38
CA GLY A 14 -36.29 24.45 1.65
C GLY A 14 -35.36 23.30 1.95
N GLY A 15 -34.22 23.60 2.57
CA GLY A 15 -33.40 22.58 3.20
C GLY A 15 -31.92 22.82 3.02
N SER A 16 -31.37 23.69 3.87
CA SER A 16 -29.96 23.64 4.25
C SER A 16 -29.60 22.22 4.67
N SER A 17 -28.98 21.44 3.78
CA SER A 17 -28.15 20.31 4.18
C SER A 17 -26.71 20.69 3.92
N LYS A 18 -26.10 21.27 4.95
CA LYS A 18 -24.68 21.15 5.28
C LYS A 18 -24.39 19.65 5.50
N GLY A 19 -24.53 18.86 4.43
CA GLY A 19 -24.23 17.45 4.39
C GLY A 19 -22.76 17.34 4.08
N GLY A 20 -21.96 17.08 5.12
CA GLY A 20 -20.54 16.82 4.97
C GLY A 20 -20.33 15.87 3.81
N ALA A 21 -19.53 16.29 2.83
CA ALA A 21 -18.89 15.35 1.94
C ALA A 21 -18.23 14.34 2.88
N LYS A 22 -18.82 13.14 2.99
CA LYS A 22 -18.10 11.98 3.51
C LYS A 22 -16.88 11.92 2.62
N THR A 23 -15.75 12.37 3.16
CA THR A 23 -14.43 12.07 2.64
C THR A 23 -14.51 10.58 2.33
N LYS A 24 -14.51 10.23 1.04
CA LYS A 24 -14.34 8.84 0.64
C LYS A 24 -13.08 8.42 1.37
N THR A 25 -13.24 7.59 2.40
CA THR A 25 -12.12 7.04 3.16
C THR A 25 -11.17 6.52 2.11
N ALA A 26 -9.96 7.06 2.08
CA ALA A 26 -8.96 6.65 1.10
C ALA A 26 -8.90 5.12 1.16
N GLN A 27 -9.15 4.47 0.02
CA GLN A 27 -9.15 3.00 -0.04
C GLN A 27 -7.84 2.50 0.53
N THR A 28 -7.90 1.48 1.38
CA THR A 28 -6.68 0.88 1.90
C THR A 28 -5.92 0.20 0.77
N PRO A 29 -4.58 0.06 0.85
CA PRO A 29 -3.82 -0.71 -0.13
C PRO A 29 -4.37 -2.12 -0.34
N GLN A 30 -4.86 -2.75 0.73
CA GLN A 30 -5.47 -4.09 0.69
C GLN A 30 -6.78 -4.10 -0.11
N GLU A 31 -7.66 -3.13 0.10
CA GLU A 31 -8.91 -2.99 -0.68
C GLU A 31 -8.61 -2.76 -2.16
N ALA A 32 -7.63 -1.91 -2.49
CA ALA A 32 -7.22 -1.65 -3.87
C ALA A 32 -6.64 -2.91 -4.53
N ILE A 33 -5.78 -3.66 -3.82
CA ILE A 33 -5.23 -4.94 -4.30
C ILE A 33 -6.36 -5.94 -4.58
N GLN A 34 -7.37 -6.02 -3.70
CA GLN A 34 -8.49 -6.94 -3.91
C GLN A 34 -9.32 -6.53 -5.13
N GLN A 35 -9.59 -5.25 -5.33
CA GLN A 35 -10.31 -4.77 -6.51
C GLN A 35 -9.57 -5.09 -7.81
N LEU A 36 -8.24 -4.97 -7.83
CA LEU A 36 -7.44 -5.35 -8.99
C LEU A 36 -7.61 -6.84 -9.32
N ARG A 37 -7.57 -7.71 -8.30
CA ARG A 37 -7.79 -9.16 -8.46
C ARG A 37 -9.19 -9.48 -8.98
N ASP A 38 -10.21 -8.84 -8.44
CA ASP A 38 -11.59 -9.06 -8.89
C ASP A 38 -11.76 -8.69 -10.38
N VAL A 39 -11.09 -7.62 -10.83
CA VAL A 39 -11.08 -7.22 -12.25
C VAL A 39 -10.29 -8.21 -13.11
N GLU A 40 -9.12 -8.67 -12.65
CA GLU A 40 -8.33 -9.71 -13.32
C GLU A 40 -9.15 -10.98 -13.53
N ASP A 41 -9.89 -11.45 -12.51
CA ASP A 41 -10.76 -12.63 -12.60
C ASP A 41 -11.86 -12.48 -13.66
N VAL A 42 -12.47 -11.30 -13.76
CA VAL A 42 -13.47 -11.00 -14.78
C VAL A 42 -12.85 -10.99 -16.18
N LEU A 43 -11.64 -10.43 -16.31
CA LEU A 43 -10.92 -10.40 -17.58
C LEU A 43 -10.48 -11.81 -18.00
N ASN A 44 -10.02 -12.66 -17.09
CA ASN A 44 -9.67 -14.05 -17.36
C ASN A 44 -10.87 -14.86 -17.84
N LYS A 45 -12.05 -14.73 -17.21
CA LYS A 45 -13.29 -15.34 -17.72
C LYS A 45 -13.65 -14.86 -19.12
N LYS A 46 -13.35 -13.59 -19.43
CA LYS A 46 -13.58 -13.02 -20.76
C LYS A 46 -12.60 -13.57 -21.79
N VAL A 47 -11.34 -13.83 -21.41
CA VAL A 47 -10.34 -14.52 -22.24
C VAL A 47 -10.88 -15.89 -22.66
N GLU A 48 -11.28 -16.72 -21.69
CA GLU A 48 -11.84 -18.07 -21.96
C GLU A 48 -13.03 -18.02 -22.94
N HIS A 49 -13.95 -17.07 -22.73
CA HIS A 49 -15.10 -16.89 -23.61
C HIS A 49 -14.70 -16.49 -25.04
N LEU A 50 -13.72 -15.59 -25.18
CA LEU A 50 -13.24 -15.14 -26.48
C LEU A 50 -12.48 -16.25 -27.22
N GLU A 51 -11.67 -17.04 -26.52
CA GLU A 51 -10.98 -18.19 -27.08
C GLU A 51 -11.95 -19.24 -27.61
N ALA A 52 -13.00 -19.56 -26.84
CA ALA A 52 -14.06 -20.46 -27.29
C ALA A 52 -14.73 -19.96 -28.60
N LYS A 53 -15.03 -18.66 -28.68
CA LYS A 53 -15.59 -18.05 -29.91
C LYS A 53 -14.61 -18.05 -31.07
N ILE A 54 -13.32 -17.82 -30.82
CA ILE A 54 -12.28 -17.90 -31.86
C ILE A 54 -12.23 -19.31 -32.44
N ASN A 55 -12.33 -20.33 -31.60
CA ASN A 55 -12.36 -21.73 -32.03
C ASN A 55 -13.61 -22.04 -32.86
N GLU A 56 -14.78 -21.54 -32.44
CA GLU A 56 -16.03 -21.66 -33.20
C GLU A 56 -15.93 -21.02 -34.59
N GLU A 57 -15.47 -19.77 -34.69
CA GLU A 57 -15.29 -19.10 -35.98
C GLU A 57 -14.25 -19.81 -36.86
N THR A 58 -13.21 -20.38 -36.25
CA THR A 58 -12.23 -21.21 -36.96
C THR A 58 -12.87 -22.47 -37.54
N ALA A 59 -13.75 -23.14 -36.77
CA ALA A 59 -14.48 -24.31 -37.24
C ALA A 59 -15.43 -23.97 -38.39
N ILE A 60 -16.17 -22.86 -38.28
CA ILE A 60 -17.06 -22.36 -39.36
C ILE A 60 -16.25 -22.07 -40.62
N ALA A 61 -15.13 -21.37 -40.50
CA ALA A 61 -14.27 -21.04 -41.63
C ALA A 61 -13.73 -22.31 -42.33
N ARG A 62 -13.33 -23.33 -41.57
CA ARG A 62 -12.86 -24.61 -42.10
C ARG A 62 -13.97 -25.38 -42.81
N ARG A 63 -15.15 -25.47 -42.19
CA ARG A 63 -16.32 -26.18 -42.74
C ARG A 63 -16.75 -25.58 -44.08
N ASP A 64 -16.78 -24.24 -44.17
CA ASP A 64 -17.34 -23.54 -45.32
C ASP A 64 -16.30 -23.19 -46.39
N ALA A 65 -15.02 -23.55 -46.18
CA ALA A 65 -13.90 -23.20 -47.05
C ALA A 65 -14.11 -23.59 -48.52
N ARG A 66 -14.76 -24.74 -48.78
CA ARG A 66 -14.99 -25.27 -50.13
C ARG A 66 -16.43 -25.06 -50.63
N THR A 67 -17.38 -24.92 -49.73
CA THR A 67 -18.83 -24.92 -50.05
C THR A 67 -19.43 -23.51 -50.02
N ASN A 68 -18.92 -22.62 -49.16
CA ASN A 68 -19.43 -21.26 -49.02
C ASN A 68 -18.30 -20.28 -48.67
N LYS A 69 -17.53 -19.92 -49.70
CA LYS A 69 -16.38 -19.01 -49.59
C LYS A 69 -16.74 -17.68 -48.92
N ARG A 70 -17.93 -17.13 -49.18
CA ARG A 70 -18.37 -15.86 -48.58
C ARG A 70 -18.52 -16.00 -47.07
N ASN A 71 -19.15 -17.08 -46.59
CA ASN A 71 -19.30 -17.28 -45.15
C ASN A 71 -17.96 -17.56 -44.47
N ALA A 72 -17.09 -18.37 -45.10
CA ALA A 72 -15.74 -18.63 -44.59
C ALA A 72 -14.92 -17.35 -44.42
N LEU A 73 -14.93 -16.45 -45.41
CA LEU A 73 -14.25 -15.15 -45.31
C LEU A 73 -14.81 -14.26 -44.19
N ASN A 74 -16.14 -14.27 -43.99
CA ASN A 74 -16.76 -13.51 -42.91
C ASN A 74 -16.40 -14.08 -41.53
N ALA A 75 -16.33 -15.41 -41.38
CA ALA A 75 -15.88 -16.06 -40.16
C ALA A 75 -14.42 -15.69 -39.83
N LEU A 76 -13.52 -15.71 -40.82
CA LEU A 76 -12.13 -15.28 -40.65
C LEU A 76 -12.02 -13.80 -40.22
N LYS A 77 -12.88 -12.91 -40.76
CA LYS A 77 -12.93 -11.50 -40.32
C LYS A 77 -13.39 -11.36 -38.87
N ARG A 78 -14.39 -12.15 -38.44
CA ARG A 78 -14.85 -12.17 -37.04
C ARG A 78 -13.76 -12.70 -36.11
N LYS A 79 -13.14 -13.83 -36.46
CA LYS A 79 -11.96 -14.39 -35.77
C LYS A 79 -10.89 -13.33 -35.54
N LYS A 80 -10.46 -12.64 -36.61
CA LYS A 80 -9.41 -11.60 -36.51
C LYS A 80 -9.79 -10.45 -35.58
N ARG A 81 -11.07 -10.08 -35.51
CA ARG A 81 -11.55 -9.05 -34.56
C ARG A 81 -11.48 -9.54 -33.11
N LEU A 82 -11.88 -10.79 -32.86
CA LEU A 82 -11.83 -11.40 -31.53
C LEU A 82 -10.38 -11.53 -31.05
N GLU A 83 -9.46 -11.99 -31.90
CA GLU A 83 -8.03 -12.07 -31.60
C GLU A 83 -7.44 -10.70 -31.23
N LYS A 84 -7.83 -9.64 -31.95
CA LYS A 84 -7.41 -8.27 -31.59
C LYS A 84 -7.90 -7.87 -30.21
N THR A 85 -9.14 -8.20 -29.86
CA THR A 85 -9.66 -7.93 -28.51
C THR A 85 -8.95 -8.77 -27.44
N LEU A 86 -8.62 -10.02 -27.75
CA LEU A 86 -7.85 -10.89 -26.84
C LEU A 86 -6.48 -10.27 -26.52
N GLN A 87 -5.76 -9.82 -27.54
CA GLN A 87 -4.48 -9.13 -27.38
C GLN A 87 -4.58 -7.84 -26.54
N GLN A 88 -5.68 -7.10 -26.67
CA GLN A 88 -5.91 -5.90 -25.84
C GLN A 88 -6.15 -6.27 -24.37
N ILE A 89 -6.87 -7.35 -24.11
CA ILE A 89 -7.11 -7.84 -22.74
C ILE A 89 -5.81 -8.33 -22.12
N ASP A 90 -4.99 -9.06 -22.87
CA ASP A 90 -3.66 -9.52 -22.42
C ASP A 90 -2.77 -8.37 -21.94
N GLY A 91 -2.66 -7.30 -22.74
CA GLY A 91 -1.92 -6.09 -22.32
C GLY A 91 -2.55 -5.38 -21.13
N THR A 92 -3.88 -5.46 -20.97
CA THR A 92 -4.58 -4.89 -19.80
C THR A 92 -4.28 -5.71 -18.55
N LEU A 93 -4.33 -7.04 -18.63
CA LEU A 93 -3.99 -7.95 -17.53
C LEU A 93 -2.55 -7.72 -17.06
N THR A 94 -1.59 -7.65 -17.98
CA THR A 94 -0.18 -7.35 -17.66
C THR A 94 -0.04 -6.02 -16.91
N THR A 95 -0.81 -5.01 -17.30
CA THR A 95 -0.79 -3.70 -16.63
C THR A 95 -1.37 -3.78 -15.21
N LEU A 96 -2.47 -4.51 -15.02
CA LEU A 96 -3.09 -4.71 -13.71
C LEU A 96 -2.16 -5.48 -12.76
N GLU A 97 -1.51 -6.53 -13.27
CA GLU A 97 -0.53 -7.32 -12.51
C GLU A 97 0.63 -6.44 -12.02
N TYR A 98 1.20 -5.62 -12.91
CA TYR A 98 2.26 -4.67 -12.55
C TYR A 98 1.81 -3.67 -11.47
N GLN A 99 0.58 -3.13 -11.60
CA GLN A 99 0.03 -2.20 -10.61
C GLN A 99 -0.21 -2.87 -9.27
N ARG A 100 -0.69 -4.11 -9.27
CA ARG A 100 -0.93 -4.91 -8.07
C ARG A 100 0.38 -5.18 -7.32
N GLU A 101 1.42 -5.59 -8.05
CA GLU A 101 2.76 -5.80 -7.49
C GLU A 101 3.35 -4.50 -6.93
N ALA A 102 3.22 -3.39 -7.66
CA ALA A 102 3.66 -2.08 -7.19
C ALA A 102 2.97 -1.68 -5.87
N LEU A 103 1.66 -1.91 -5.75
CA LEU A 103 0.90 -1.65 -4.52
C LEU A 103 1.32 -2.57 -3.37
N GLN A 104 1.56 -3.85 -3.65
CA GLN A 104 2.06 -4.80 -2.64
C GLN A 104 3.43 -4.38 -2.11
N ASN A 105 4.34 -4.01 -3.00
CA ASN A 105 5.67 -3.52 -2.64
C ASN A 105 5.59 -2.21 -1.84
N ALA A 106 4.75 -1.26 -2.27
CA ALA A 106 4.54 -0.01 -1.54
C ALA A 106 3.97 -0.26 -0.13
N SER A 107 3.01 -1.19 0.01
CA SER A 107 2.46 -1.59 1.30
C SER A 107 3.52 -2.21 2.21
N MET A 108 4.34 -3.13 1.70
CA MET A 108 5.42 -3.76 2.46
C MET A 108 6.47 -2.73 2.90
N ASN A 109 6.89 -1.85 2.00
CA ASN A 109 7.85 -0.79 2.31
C ASN A 109 7.31 0.18 3.37
N GLY A 110 6.02 0.52 3.31
CA GLY A 110 5.34 1.32 4.32
C GLY A 110 5.33 0.65 5.69
N GLN A 111 5.08 -0.66 5.75
CA GLN A 111 5.14 -1.43 7.00
C GLN A 111 6.56 -1.46 7.59
N ALA A 112 7.57 -1.74 6.76
CA ALA A 112 8.97 -1.72 7.19
C ALA A 112 9.40 -0.33 7.70
N PHE A 113 9.01 0.73 7.00
CA PHE A 113 9.24 2.10 7.44
C PHE A 113 8.59 2.41 8.79
N ASN A 114 7.34 1.98 9.00
CA ASN A 114 6.66 2.17 10.27
C ASN A 114 7.36 1.41 11.42
N ALA A 115 7.83 0.18 11.17
CA ALA A 115 8.60 -0.59 12.15
C ALA A 115 9.92 0.12 12.51
N LEU A 116 10.66 0.60 11.52
CA LEU A 116 11.89 1.39 11.72
C LEU A 116 11.62 2.68 12.51
N LYS A 117 10.52 3.37 12.22
CA LYS A 117 10.10 4.57 12.96
C LYS A 117 9.85 4.25 14.43
N SER A 118 9.08 3.19 14.71
CA SER A 118 8.81 2.75 16.08
C SER A 118 10.09 2.34 16.82
N ALA A 119 10.97 1.58 16.17
CA ALA A 119 12.27 1.20 16.73
C ALA A 119 13.15 2.42 17.04
N THR A 120 13.21 3.39 16.12
CA THR A 120 13.95 4.64 16.31
C THR A 120 13.37 5.45 17.47
N SER A 121 12.04 5.51 17.61
CA SER A 121 11.39 6.17 18.75
C SER A 121 11.70 5.48 20.07
N ALA A 122 11.71 4.14 20.12
CA ALA A 122 12.09 3.39 21.31
C ALA A 122 13.54 3.65 21.71
N LEU A 123 14.48 3.59 20.75
CA LEU A 123 15.89 3.89 20.96
C LEU A 123 16.10 5.32 21.49
N LYS A 124 15.37 6.31 20.96
CA LYS A 124 15.42 7.69 21.46
C LYS A 124 14.95 7.81 22.90
N ASN A 125 13.96 7.04 23.31
CA ASN A 125 13.47 7.06 24.69
C ASN A 125 14.49 6.42 25.64
N VAL A 126 15.06 5.26 25.27
CA VAL A 126 16.14 4.62 26.04
C VAL A 126 17.33 5.56 26.20
N HIS A 127 17.77 6.24 25.14
CA HIS A 127 18.86 7.22 25.24
C HIS A 127 18.52 8.41 26.15
N LYS A 128 17.27 8.88 26.15
CA LYS A 128 16.86 9.96 27.05
C LYS A 128 16.86 9.52 28.52
N GLU A 129 16.39 8.32 28.81
CA GLU A 129 16.42 7.76 30.18
C GLU A 129 17.86 7.59 30.66
N LEU A 130 18.78 7.16 29.78
CA LEU A 130 20.20 7.06 30.12
C LEU A 130 20.85 8.44 30.36
N ASP A 131 20.60 9.41 29.48
CA ASP A 131 21.23 10.74 29.53
C ASP A 131 20.75 11.62 30.70
N VAL A 132 19.50 11.45 31.13
CA VAL A 132 18.88 12.33 32.15
C VAL A 132 19.16 11.88 33.58
N ASP A 133 19.14 10.56 33.85
CA ASP A 133 19.24 10.05 35.23
C ASP A 133 20.50 9.21 35.50
N SER A 134 21.10 8.55 34.50
CA SER A 134 22.11 7.52 34.78
C SER A 134 23.57 7.97 34.65
N VAL A 135 23.89 8.99 33.86
CA VAL A 135 25.29 9.38 33.64
C VAL A 135 25.86 10.11 34.85
N GLN A 136 25.09 11.00 35.47
CA GLN A 136 25.54 11.76 36.63
C GLN A 136 25.67 10.84 37.86
N ASP A 137 24.66 10.01 38.12
CA ASP A 137 24.67 9.05 39.22
C ASP A 137 25.79 8.01 39.08
N ILE A 138 26.06 7.50 37.87
CA ILE A 138 27.18 6.56 37.64
C ILE A 138 28.54 7.24 37.79
N MET A 139 28.68 8.51 37.40
CA MET A 139 29.93 9.26 37.58
C MET A 139 30.20 9.56 39.06
N ASP A 140 29.16 9.85 39.84
CA ASP A 140 29.25 10.09 41.28
C ASP A 140 29.56 8.77 42.03
N GLU A 141 28.89 7.65 41.70
CA GLU A 141 29.20 6.32 42.25
C GLU A 141 30.62 5.84 41.89
N LEU A 142 31.09 6.15 40.67
CA LEU A 142 32.45 5.81 40.23
C LEU A 142 33.51 6.63 40.97
N ALA A 143 33.23 7.91 41.23
CA ALA A 143 34.12 8.77 42.02
C ALA A 143 34.23 8.25 43.47
N GLU A 144 33.10 7.89 44.11
CA GLU A 144 33.09 7.28 45.45
C GLU A 144 33.82 5.93 45.48
N GLN A 145 33.61 5.06 44.49
CA GLN A 145 34.34 3.79 44.36
C GLN A 145 35.85 3.96 44.20
N HIS A 146 36.28 4.97 43.45
CA HIS A 146 37.69 5.28 43.23
C HIS A 146 38.34 5.85 44.50
N GLU A 147 37.61 6.66 45.27
CA GLU A 147 38.04 7.14 46.58
C GLU A 147 38.16 6.01 47.60
N LEU A 148 37.16 5.12 47.67
CA LEU A 148 37.19 3.93 48.53
C LEU A 148 38.37 3.01 48.18
N SER A 149 38.63 2.78 46.89
CA SER A 149 39.80 1.98 46.45
C SER A 149 41.12 2.62 46.88
N ASN A 150 41.25 3.94 46.78
CA ASN A 150 42.43 4.66 47.26
C ASN A 150 42.56 4.61 48.79
N GLU A 151 41.46 4.71 49.54
CA GLU A 151 41.45 4.60 50.99
C GLU A 151 41.86 3.20 51.46
N ILE A 152 41.35 2.15 50.81
CA ILE A 152 41.75 0.75 51.06
C ILE A 152 43.24 0.56 50.74
N ALA A 153 43.71 1.06 49.59
CA ALA A 153 45.13 0.98 49.22
C ALA A 153 46.01 1.70 50.25
N ASN A 154 45.60 2.87 50.74
CA ASN A 154 46.31 3.65 51.75
C ASN A 154 46.29 2.98 53.14
N ALA A 155 45.15 2.39 53.55
CA ALA A 155 45.00 1.67 54.80
C ALA A 155 45.80 0.35 54.83
N ILE A 156 45.89 -0.35 53.69
CA ILE A 156 46.72 -1.56 53.54
C ILE A 156 48.21 -1.19 53.45
N SER A 157 48.55 -0.07 52.81
CA SER A 157 49.94 0.37 52.66
C SER A 157 50.54 1.03 53.90
N SER A 158 49.70 1.46 54.86
CA SER A 158 50.14 1.97 56.16
C SER A 158 50.59 0.78 57.02
N PRO A 159 51.90 0.62 57.31
CA PRO A 159 52.35 -0.46 58.17
C PRO A 159 51.72 -0.25 59.54
N VAL A 160 50.90 -1.20 59.99
CA VAL A 160 50.52 -1.30 61.40
C VAL A 160 51.84 -1.35 62.16
N GLY A 161 52.09 -0.30 62.95
CA GLY A 161 53.35 -0.07 63.62
C GLY A 161 53.84 -1.33 64.30
N ASN A 162 54.99 -1.84 63.82
CA ASN A 162 55.78 -2.79 64.57
C ASN A 162 56.54 -2.01 65.64
N SER A 163 55.79 -1.58 66.66
CA SER A 163 56.27 -0.90 67.85
C SER A 163 56.56 -1.95 68.92
N THR A 164 57.77 -2.50 68.94
CA THR A 164 58.52 -2.99 70.13
C THR A 164 59.89 -3.48 69.70
#